data_AF-B3LW84-F1
#
_entry.id   AF-B3LW84-F1
#
_cell.length_a   1.000
_cell.length_b   1.000
_cell.length_c   1.000
_cell.angle_alpha   90.00
_cell.angle_beta   90.00
_cell.angle_gamma   90.00
#
_symmetry.space_group_name_H-M   'P 1'
#
loop_
_entity.id
_entity.type
_entity.pdbx_description
1 polymer ?
#
loop_
_entity_poly.entity_id
_entity_poly.type
_entity_poly.pdbx_seq_one_letter_code
_entity_poly.pdbx_strand_id
1 'polypeptide(L)'
;MHGISKLTLTLALGILLFYLGFTSAQEDALFRCSVQYKCSADKELVWAMADELCFVFHNRCLMQVEQCSRKSSGRTELVETDRETCKPNCPRVCGDVYDPVCAQIFQEEYITFSNECEMLNSICSNEKPYSYFAKGECVEQPVG
;
A
#
# COMPACT_ATOMS: atom_id res chain seq x y z
N MET A 1 49.16 16.20 7.85
CA MET A 1 48.19 16.21 6.74
C MET A 1 48.04 14.77 6.25
N HIS A 2 47.05 14.02 6.76
CA HIS A 2 46.82 12.64 6.31
C HIS A 2 45.92 12.68 5.06
N GLY A 3 46.53 12.46 3.89
CA GLY A 3 45.81 12.40 2.62
C GLY A 3 44.98 11.12 2.54
N ILE A 4 43.67 11.26 2.43
CA ILE A 4 42.76 10.14 2.20
C ILE A 4 43.08 9.55 0.81
N SER A 5 43.41 8.26 0.78
CA SER A 5 43.72 7.54 -0.46
C SER A 5 42.52 7.54 -1.41
N LYS A 6 42.77 7.70 -2.72
CA LYS A 6 41.72 7.66 -3.75
C LYS A 6 40.93 6.36 -3.70
N LEU A 7 41.56 5.27 -3.29
CA LEU A 7 40.94 3.94 -3.16
C LEU A 7 39.88 3.90 -2.05
N THR A 8 40.16 4.53 -0.90
CA THR A 8 39.20 4.64 0.21
C THR A 8 38.02 5.53 -0.17
N LEU A 9 38.27 6.59 -0.96
CA LEU A 9 37.20 7.46 -1.46
C LEU A 9 36.29 6.72 -2.45
N THR A 10 36.85 5.93 -3.37
CA THR A 10 36.05 5.14 -4.34
C THR A 10 35.24 4.02 -3.69
N LEU A 11 35.80 3.34 -2.68
CA LEU A 11 35.08 2.33 -1.91
C LEU A 11 33.93 2.95 -1.12
N ALA A 12 34.17 4.08 -0.45
CA ALA A 12 33.13 4.79 0.29
C ALA A 12 32.01 5.27 -0.65
N LEU A 13 32.34 5.80 -1.82
CA LEU A 13 31.36 6.26 -2.81
C LEU A 13 30.56 5.09 -3.39
N GLY A 14 31.20 3.96 -3.68
CA GLY A 14 30.54 2.74 -4.16
C GLY A 14 29.56 2.18 -3.13
N ILE A 15 29.95 2.15 -1.86
CA ILE A 15 29.11 1.76 -0.73
C ILE A 15 27.92 2.71 -0.57
N LEU A 16 28.15 4.03 -0.68
CA LEU A 16 27.09 5.04 -0.61
C LEU A 16 26.08 4.91 -1.75
N LEU A 17 26.55 4.69 -2.97
CA LEU A 17 25.70 4.47 -4.15
C LEU A 17 24.90 3.16 -4.04
N PHE A 18 25.49 2.11 -3.45
CA PHE A 18 24.79 0.88 -3.13
C PHE A 18 23.65 1.15 -2.14
N TYR A 19 23.94 1.83 -1.02
CA TYR A 19 22.92 2.18 -0.02
C TYR A 19 21.80 3.08 -0.57
N LEU A 20 22.13 4.04 -1.45
CA LEU A 20 21.14 4.89 -2.12
C LEU A 20 20.28 4.13 -3.14
N GLY A 21 20.80 3.07 -3.75
CA GLY A 21 20.04 2.22 -4.67
C GLY A 21 19.03 1.29 -4.00
N PHE A 22 19.20 0.99 -2.70
CA PHE A 22 18.30 0.08 -1.97
C PHE A 22 17.00 0.73 -1.48
N THR A 23 16.94 2.06 -1.37
CA THR A 23 15.79 2.73 -0.72
C THR A 23 14.57 2.93 -1.63
N SER A 24 14.68 2.72 -2.95
CA SER A 24 13.61 3.03 -3.91
C SER A 24 12.76 1.82 -4.36
N ALA A 25 13.01 0.62 -3.83
CA ALA A 25 12.39 -0.61 -4.36
C ALA A 25 10.93 -0.86 -3.90
N GLN A 26 10.41 -0.08 -2.95
CA GLN A 26 9.15 -0.41 -2.26
C GLN A 26 7.90 0.24 -2.88
N GLU A 27 7.97 1.49 -3.33
CA GLU A 27 6.82 2.16 -3.99
C GLU A 27 6.59 1.68 -5.44
N ASP A 28 7.65 1.19 -6.09
CA ASP A 28 7.63 0.70 -7.48
C ASP A 28 6.68 -0.50 -7.66
N ALA A 29 6.54 -1.33 -6.63
CA ALA A 29 5.84 -2.60 -6.75
C ALA A 29 4.33 -2.42 -6.90
N LEU A 30 3.71 -1.58 -6.08
CA LEU A 30 2.28 -1.32 -6.15
C LEU A 30 1.91 -0.61 -7.46
N PHE A 31 2.68 0.40 -7.86
CA PHE A 31 2.47 1.09 -9.13
C PHE A 31 2.55 0.12 -10.31
N ARG A 32 3.57 -0.74 -10.35
CA ARG A 32 3.72 -1.76 -11.39
C ARG A 32 2.54 -2.74 -11.44
N CYS A 33 2.07 -3.19 -10.27
CA CYS A 33 0.90 -4.06 -10.19
C CYS A 33 -0.36 -3.33 -10.68
N SER A 34 -0.62 -2.10 -10.25
CA SER A 34 -1.77 -1.31 -10.71
C SER A 34 -1.78 -1.09 -12.23
N VAL A 35 -0.61 -0.89 -12.86
CA VAL A 35 -0.49 -0.78 -14.32
C VAL A 35 -0.78 -2.12 -15.02
N GLN A 36 -0.38 -3.24 -14.40
CA GLN A 36 -0.60 -4.59 -14.94
C GLN A 36 -2.09 -4.98 -14.93
N TYR A 37 -2.82 -4.63 -13.88
CA TYR A 37 -4.22 -5.00 -13.69
C TYR A 37 -5.13 -3.80 -13.99
N LYS A 38 -5.71 -3.76 -15.19
CA LYS A 38 -6.71 -2.75 -15.59
C LYS A 38 -8.10 -3.11 -15.05
N CYS A 39 -8.36 -2.75 -13.79
CA CYS A 39 -9.61 -3.07 -13.12
C CYS A 39 -10.78 -2.18 -13.55
N SER A 40 -11.99 -2.75 -13.65
CA SER A 40 -13.23 -2.01 -13.85
C SER A 40 -13.68 -1.32 -12.56
N ALA A 41 -14.64 -0.40 -12.68
CA ALA A 41 -15.29 0.27 -11.55
C ALA A 41 -16.44 -0.57 -10.93
N ASP A 42 -16.56 -1.85 -11.32
CA ASP A 42 -17.63 -2.72 -10.84
C ASP A 42 -17.54 -2.91 -9.32
N LYS A 43 -18.71 -2.91 -8.68
CA LYS A 43 -18.85 -3.03 -7.23
C LYS A 43 -19.27 -4.46 -6.87
N GLU A 44 -18.28 -5.26 -6.50
CA GLU A 44 -18.45 -6.64 -6.02
C GLU A 44 -17.52 -6.84 -4.81
N LEU A 45 -18.01 -6.58 -3.61
CA LEU A 45 -17.15 -6.63 -2.42
C LEU A 45 -16.49 -8.00 -2.27
N VAL A 46 -15.16 -7.99 -2.16
CA VAL A 46 -14.37 -9.17 -1.84
C VAL A 46 -13.77 -8.99 -0.46
N TRP A 47 -13.96 -9.99 0.38
CA TRP A 47 -13.41 -10.07 1.73
C TRP A 47 -12.23 -11.01 1.71
N ALA A 48 -11.12 -10.60 2.32
CA ALA A 48 -9.93 -11.43 2.43
C ALA A 48 -9.22 -11.20 3.75
N MET A 49 -8.47 -12.19 4.20
CA MET A 49 -7.66 -12.08 5.41
C MET A 49 -6.18 -12.29 5.12
N ALA A 50 -5.35 -11.58 5.86
CA ALA A 50 -3.92 -11.85 5.98
C ALA A 50 -3.41 -11.32 7.32
N ASP A 51 -2.46 -12.02 7.95
CA ASP A 51 -1.90 -11.62 9.25
C ASP A 51 -2.96 -11.37 10.34
N GLU A 52 -4.04 -12.16 10.35
CA GLU A 52 -5.21 -11.99 11.23
C GLU A 52 -5.96 -10.65 11.05
N LEU A 53 -5.68 -9.91 9.98
CA LEU A 53 -6.37 -8.68 9.62
C LEU A 53 -7.36 -8.91 8.49
N CYS A 54 -8.50 -8.25 8.59
CA CYS A 54 -9.50 -8.21 7.53
C CYS A 54 -9.22 -7.12 6.51
N PHE A 55 -9.33 -7.47 5.23
CA PHE A 55 -9.19 -6.58 4.09
C PHE A 55 -10.46 -6.66 3.23
N VAL A 56 -10.96 -5.50 2.80
CA VAL A 56 -12.16 -5.40 1.96
C VAL A 56 -11.80 -4.68 0.67
N PHE A 57 -12.08 -5.31 -0.45
CA PHE A 57 -11.79 -4.79 -1.78
C PHE A 57 -13.07 -4.52 -2.55
N HIS A 58 -13.05 -3.52 -3.41
CA HIS A 58 -14.16 -3.16 -4.29
C HIS A 58 -14.57 -4.27 -5.24
N ASN A 59 -13.58 -5.04 -5.72
CA ASN A 59 -13.75 -6.18 -6.61
C ASN A 59 -12.51 -7.08 -6.55
N ARG A 60 -12.64 -8.29 -7.09
CA ARG A 60 -11.57 -9.29 -7.12
C ARG A 60 -10.33 -8.82 -7.89
N CYS A 61 -10.49 -7.96 -8.89
CA CYS A 61 -9.36 -7.41 -9.63
C CYS A 61 -8.48 -6.53 -8.73
N LEU A 62 -9.10 -5.65 -7.94
CA LEU A 62 -8.37 -4.80 -6.99
C LEU A 62 -7.73 -5.60 -5.85
N MET A 63 -8.35 -6.71 -5.42
CA MET A 63 -7.69 -7.66 -4.52
C MET A 63 -6.42 -8.26 -5.15
N GLN A 64 -6.44 -8.59 -6.45
CA GLN A 64 -5.28 -9.14 -7.15
C GLN A 64 -4.14 -8.13 -7.33
N VAL A 65 -4.45 -6.83 -7.50
CA VAL A 65 -3.45 -5.75 -7.48
C VAL A 65 -2.67 -5.79 -6.16
N GLU A 66 -3.39 -5.81 -5.04
CA GLU A 66 -2.77 -5.88 -3.72
C GLU A 66 -2.01 -7.20 -3.54
N GLN A 67 -2.58 -8.33 -3.97
CA GLN A 67 -1.91 -9.63 -3.91
C GLN A 67 -0.57 -9.63 -4.68
N CYS A 68 -0.53 -9.00 -5.86
CA CYS A 68 0.69 -8.78 -6.63
C CYS A 68 1.72 -7.96 -5.83
N SER A 69 1.27 -6.83 -5.25
CA SER A 69 2.12 -5.94 -4.44
C SER A 69 2.70 -6.65 -3.21
N ARG A 70 1.87 -7.44 -2.52
CA ARG A 70 2.26 -8.24 -1.35
C ARG A 70 3.32 -9.27 -1.70
N LYS A 71 3.14 -10.00 -2.80
CA LYS A 71 4.11 -10.98 -3.29
C LYS A 71 5.48 -10.34 -3.58
N SER A 72 5.51 -9.18 -4.23
CA SER A 72 6.76 -8.45 -4.49
C SER A 72 7.42 -7.91 -3.23
N SER A 73 6.64 -7.62 -2.19
CA SER A 73 7.12 -7.04 -0.93
C SER A 73 7.37 -8.09 0.16
N GLY A 74 7.15 -9.38 -0.12
CA GLY A 74 7.27 -10.46 0.86
C GLY A 74 6.22 -10.45 1.98
N ARG A 75 5.11 -9.71 1.79
CA ARG A 75 3.95 -9.76 2.73
C ARG A 75 3.21 -11.09 2.54
N THR A 76 2.51 -11.54 3.58
CA THR A 76 1.72 -12.79 3.54
C THR A 76 0.62 -12.72 2.48
N GLU A 77 0.15 -13.86 1.97
CA GLU A 77 -0.91 -13.89 0.95
C GLU A 77 -2.29 -13.54 1.52
N LEU A 78 -3.09 -12.82 0.74
CA LEU A 78 -4.51 -12.63 0.99
C LEU A 78 -5.27 -13.93 0.71
N VAL A 79 -6.06 -14.37 1.68
CA VAL A 79 -6.96 -15.51 1.54
C VAL A 79 -8.40 -15.00 1.50
N GLU A 80 -9.07 -15.18 0.35
CA GLU A 80 -10.49 -14.86 0.20
C GLU A 80 -11.33 -15.59 1.26
N THR A 81 -12.28 -14.88 1.85
CA THR A 81 -13.19 -15.40 2.87
C THR A 81 -14.55 -14.71 2.76
N ASP A 82 -15.45 -15.00 3.70
CA ASP A 82 -16.75 -14.35 3.81
C ASP A 82 -16.71 -13.17 4.80
N ARG A 83 -17.76 -12.35 4.73
CA ARG A 83 -17.94 -11.16 5.55
C ARG A 83 -17.98 -11.51 7.03
N GLU A 84 -18.68 -12.59 7.39
CA GLU A 84 -18.92 -13.03 8.76
C GLU A 84 -17.62 -13.44 9.46
N THR A 85 -16.71 -14.07 8.72
CA THR A 85 -15.39 -14.49 9.17
C THR A 85 -14.41 -13.31 9.23
N CYS A 86 -14.44 -12.42 8.24
CA CYS A 86 -13.49 -11.32 8.12
C CYS A 86 -13.81 -10.18 9.10
N LYS A 87 -15.05 -9.68 9.12
CA LYS A 87 -15.44 -8.44 9.82
C LYS A 87 -15.07 -8.37 11.31
N PRO A 88 -15.09 -9.46 12.11
CA PRO A 88 -14.60 -9.42 13.48
C PRO A 88 -13.14 -8.97 13.63
N ASN A 89 -12.33 -9.16 12.57
CA ASN A 89 -10.90 -8.89 12.46
C ASN A 89 -10.58 -7.54 11.78
N CYS A 90 -11.54 -6.62 11.66
CA CYS A 90 -11.22 -5.24 11.31
C CYS A 90 -10.25 -4.64 12.35
N PRO A 91 -9.22 -3.88 11.95
CA PRO A 91 -8.36 -3.16 12.90
C PRO A 91 -9.22 -2.26 13.79
N ARG A 92 -9.06 -2.33 15.12
CA ARG A 92 -9.81 -1.50 16.08
C ARG A 92 -8.98 -0.46 16.81
N VAL A 93 -7.67 -0.71 16.90
CA VAL A 93 -6.73 0.14 17.60
C VAL A 93 -5.63 0.47 16.61
N CYS A 94 -5.56 1.73 16.23
CA CYS A 94 -4.47 2.27 15.43
C CYS A 94 -3.57 3.12 16.33
N GLY A 95 -2.27 3.10 16.06
CA GLY A 95 -1.33 3.97 16.76
C GLY A 95 -1.56 5.43 16.37
N ASP A 96 -1.28 6.35 17.29
CA ASP A 96 -1.29 7.79 17.04
C ASP A 96 -0.01 8.21 16.30
N VAL A 97 0.13 7.69 15.07
CA VAL A 97 1.24 7.95 14.15
C VAL A 97 0.65 8.57 12.89
N TYR A 98 1.20 9.72 12.51
CA TYR A 98 0.82 10.40 11.28
C TYR A 98 1.80 10.00 10.17
N ASP A 99 1.38 9.07 9.31
CA ASP A 99 2.05 8.63 8.08
C ASP A 99 0.96 8.51 6.99
N PRO A 100 0.52 9.66 6.43
CA PRO A 100 -0.74 9.73 5.71
C PRO A 100 -0.77 8.88 4.45
N VAL A 101 -1.96 8.41 4.10
CA VAL A 101 -2.22 7.67 2.86
C VAL A 101 -3.43 8.26 2.15
N CYS A 102 -3.34 8.32 0.83
CA CYS A 102 -4.43 8.74 -0.03
C CYS A 102 -5.16 7.50 -0.55
N ALA A 103 -6.47 7.47 -0.34
CA ALA A 103 -7.34 6.44 -0.86
C ALA A 103 -8.34 7.03 -1.86
N GLN A 104 -8.64 6.30 -2.91
CA GLN A 104 -9.62 6.67 -3.92
C GLN A 104 -10.93 5.92 -3.69
N ILE A 105 -12.03 6.67 -3.67
CA ILE A 105 -13.41 6.20 -3.61
C ILE A 105 -14.03 6.25 -4.98
N PHE A 106 -14.47 5.08 -5.46
CA PHE A 106 -15.23 4.94 -6.71
C PHE A 106 -14.70 5.76 -7.89
N GLN A 107 -13.39 5.98 -7.95
CA GLN A 107 -12.71 6.80 -8.96
C GLN A 107 -13.09 8.30 -8.99
N GLU A 108 -13.82 8.80 -7.98
CA GLU A 108 -14.39 10.15 -7.97
C GLU A 108 -13.88 11.00 -6.80
N GLU A 109 -13.72 10.40 -5.63
CA GLU A 109 -13.31 11.12 -4.42
C GLU A 109 -11.98 10.59 -3.91
N TYR A 110 -11.15 11.49 -3.40
CA TYR A 110 -9.89 11.17 -2.77
C TYR A 110 -9.96 11.55 -1.30
N ILE A 111 -9.65 10.61 -0.41
CA ILE A 111 -9.71 10.80 1.04
C ILE A 111 -8.33 10.51 1.63
N THR A 112 -7.80 11.50 2.36
CA THR A 112 -6.59 11.34 3.17
C THR A 112 -6.95 10.66 4.49
N PHE A 113 -6.25 9.57 4.80
CA PHE A 113 -6.24 8.97 6.13
C PHE A 113 -4.92 9.29 6.83
N SER A 114 -4.94 9.43 8.16
CA SER A 114 -3.75 9.76 8.95
C SER A 114 -2.69 8.66 8.91
N ASN A 115 -3.09 7.40 8.69
CA ASN A 115 -2.20 6.26 8.42
C ASN A 115 -2.95 5.08 7.76
N GLU A 116 -2.21 4.06 7.30
CA GLU A 116 -2.74 2.85 6.67
C GLU A 116 -3.71 2.08 7.59
N CYS A 117 -3.45 2.03 8.90
CA CYS A 117 -4.35 1.35 9.85
C CYS A 117 -5.72 2.03 9.92
N GLU A 118 -5.75 3.36 10.00
CA GLU A 118 -6.99 4.13 10.06
C GLU A 118 -7.79 4.00 8.75
N MET A 119 -7.10 3.95 7.61
CA MET A 119 -7.70 3.63 6.32
C MET A 119 -8.37 2.24 6.35
N LEU A 120 -7.62 1.20 6.73
CA LEU A 120 -8.13 -0.19 6.78
C LEU A 120 -9.28 -0.36 7.77
N ASN A 121 -9.20 0.27 8.95
CA ASN A 121 -10.28 0.30 9.93
C ASN A 121 -11.54 0.93 9.32
N SER A 122 -11.42 2.12 8.72
CA SER A 122 -12.55 2.81 8.11
C SER A 122 -13.18 2.00 6.97
N ILE A 123 -12.36 1.41 6.08
CA ILE A 123 -12.81 0.52 5.00
C ILE A 123 -13.65 -0.64 5.57
N CYS A 124 -13.08 -1.35 6.53
CA CYS A 124 -13.63 -2.59 7.05
C CYS A 124 -14.88 -2.36 7.91
N SER A 125 -14.83 -1.36 8.79
CA SER A 125 -15.91 -1.05 9.73
C SER A 125 -17.14 -0.48 9.02
N ASN A 126 -16.94 0.36 8.00
CA ASN A 126 -18.03 1.02 7.29
C ASN A 126 -18.49 0.30 6.01
N GLU A 127 -17.83 -0.80 5.62
CA GLU A 127 -18.09 -1.52 4.36
C GLU A 127 -18.05 -0.61 3.13
N LYS A 128 -17.25 0.44 3.23
CA LYS A 128 -16.95 1.34 2.13
C LYS A 128 -15.59 0.89 1.63
N PRO A 129 -15.49 0.04 0.60
CA PRO A 129 -14.20 -0.26 0.03
C PRO A 129 -13.60 1.03 -0.52
N TYR A 130 -12.29 1.19 -0.38
CA TYR A 130 -11.48 2.23 -1.02
C TYR A 130 -10.38 1.50 -1.80
N SER A 131 -9.81 2.11 -2.82
CA SER A 131 -8.55 1.65 -3.40
C SER A 131 -7.42 2.49 -2.83
N TYR A 132 -6.34 1.86 -2.36
CA TYR A 132 -5.12 2.61 -2.07
C TYR A 132 -4.66 3.34 -3.33
N PHE A 133 -4.41 4.64 -3.24
CA PHE A 133 -4.00 5.46 -4.38
C PHE A 133 -2.53 5.82 -4.31
N ALA A 134 -2.10 6.43 -3.20
CA ALA A 134 -0.72 6.89 -3.03
C ALA A 134 -0.34 7.03 -1.55
N LYS A 135 0.98 7.02 -1.29
CA LYS A 135 1.52 7.46 -0.01
C LYS A 135 1.44 8.98 0.09
N GLY A 136 1.21 9.49 1.30
CA GLY A 136 1.05 10.91 1.57
C GLY A 136 -0.42 11.32 1.57
N GLU A 137 -0.64 12.62 1.77
CA GLU A 137 -1.98 13.20 1.64
C GLU A 137 -2.45 13.18 0.19
N CYS A 138 -3.77 13.15 -0.01
CA CYS A 138 -4.34 13.34 -1.33
C CYS A 138 -4.02 14.75 -1.86
N VAL A 139 -3.44 14.82 -3.06
CA VAL A 139 -3.37 16.07 -3.81
C VAL A 139 -4.77 16.39 -4.34
N GLU A 140 -5.19 17.66 -4.26
CA GLU A 140 -6.55 18.04 -4.65
C GLU A 140 -6.88 17.71 -6.12
N GLN A 141 -5.86 17.49 -6.97
CA GLN A 141 -5.99 16.99 -8.34
C GLN A 141 -4.74 16.19 -8.75
N PRO A 142 -4.87 15.01 -9.39
CA PRO A 142 -3.76 14.44 -10.13
C PRO A 142 -3.42 15.40 -11.28
N VAL A 143 -2.19 15.92 -11.32
CA VAL A 143 -1.64 16.46 -12.57
C VAL A 143 -1.64 15.31 -13.58
N GLY A 144 -2.42 15.49 -14.66
CA GLY A 144 -2.77 14.45 -15.63
C GLY A 144 -1.61 13.90 -16.46
#